data_AF-A0A0J6S6A2-F1
#
_entry.id   AF-A0A0J6S6A2-F1
#
_cell.length_a   1.000
_cell.length_b   1.000
_cell.length_c   1.000
_cell.angle_alpha   90.00
_cell.angle_beta   90.00
_cell.angle_gamma   90.00
#
_symmetry.space_group_name_H-M   'P 1'
#
loop_
_entity.id
_entity.type
_entity.pdbx_description
1 polymer ?
#
loop_
_entity_poly.entity_id
_entity_poly.type
_entity_poly.pdbx_seq_one_letter_code
_entity_poly.pdbx_strand_id
1 'polypeptide(L)'
;MPRSNERARPALPSDDSPGLARLEGLIGYTLRRAQVAVSRSFVELFADLEVRQSQLGVLTVIEGSPGLRPSQVGAAIGIKRANIGPLLDALEAR
;
A
#
# COMPACT_ATOMS: atom_id res chain seq x y z
N MET A 1 9.93 -28.66 37.53
CA MET A 1 8.78 -27.72 37.54
C MET A 1 8.87 -26.84 38.78
N PRO A 2 8.38 -25.59 38.78
CA PRO A 2 7.92 -24.74 37.66
C PRO A 2 8.94 -23.58 37.44
N ARG A 3 8.73 -22.46 36.74
CA ARG A 3 7.67 -21.97 35.83
C ARG A 3 8.32 -21.56 34.49
N SER A 4 7.57 -21.60 33.39
CA SER A 4 7.95 -20.95 32.12
C SER A 4 7.86 -19.43 32.26
N ASN A 5 8.90 -18.68 31.86
CA ASN A 5 8.83 -17.22 31.76
C ASN A 5 8.09 -16.84 30.47
N GLU A 6 6.77 -16.90 30.54
CA GLU A 6 5.86 -16.30 29.58
C GLU A 6 6.06 -14.77 29.62
N ARG A 7 7.02 -14.29 28.82
CA ARG A 7 7.27 -12.84 28.66
C ARG A 7 5.98 -12.24 28.12
N ALA A 8 5.21 -11.62 29.01
CA ALA A 8 3.97 -10.94 28.66
C ALA A 8 4.24 -10.04 27.45
N ARG A 9 3.58 -10.35 26.33
CA ARG A 9 3.63 -9.47 25.15
C ARG A 9 3.19 -8.09 25.64
N PRO A 10 3.97 -7.02 25.41
CA PRO A 10 3.58 -5.70 25.87
C PRO A 10 2.19 -5.40 25.33
N ALA A 11 1.29 -4.97 26.21
CA ALA A 11 -0.05 -4.58 25.81
C ALA A 11 0.07 -3.53 24.69
N LEU A 12 -0.74 -3.68 23.64
CA LEU A 12 -0.77 -2.68 22.58
C LEU A 12 -1.17 -1.33 23.21
N PRO A 13 -0.54 -0.22 22.82
CA PRO A 13 -0.96 1.09 23.28
C PRO A 13 -2.44 1.31 22.93
N SER A 14 -3.22 1.73 23.91
CA SER A 14 -4.58 2.24 23.67
C SER A 14 -4.51 3.49 22.80
N ASP A 15 -5.56 3.75 22.02
CA ASP A 15 -5.60 4.88 21.09
C ASP A 15 -5.35 6.23 21.82
N ASP A 16 -5.87 6.38 23.05
CA ASP A 16 -5.62 7.54 23.93
C ASP A 16 -4.17 7.68 24.47
N SER A 17 -3.24 6.79 24.10
CA SER A 17 -1.88 6.83 24.62
C SER A 17 -1.13 8.09 24.13
N PRO A 18 -0.36 8.79 24.98
CA PRO A 18 0.38 10.00 24.59
C PRO A 18 1.36 9.80 23.42
N GLY A 19 1.79 8.56 23.17
CA GLY A 19 2.60 8.17 22.03
C GLY A 19 1.81 8.16 20.71
N LEU A 20 0.60 7.59 20.71
CA LEU A 20 -0.27 7.59 19.53
C LEU A 20 -0.81 8.99 19.26
N ALA A 21 -1.30 9.72 20.27
CA ALA A 21 -1.76 11.11 20.12
C ALA A 21 -0.69 12.03 19.50
N ARG A 22 0.60 11.86 19.85
CA ARG A 22 1.71 12.58 19.21
C ARG A 22 1.89 12.21 17.74
N LEU A 23 1.71 10.95 17.38
CA LEU A 23 1.82 10.48 15.99
C LEU A 23 0.62 10.92 15.15
N GLU A 24 -0.59 10.95 15.70
CA GLU A 24 -1.80 11.42 15.02
C GLU A 24 -1.77 12.91 14.70
N GLY A 25 -1.11 13.71 15.55
CA GLY A 25 -0.77 15.11 15.27
C GLY A 25 0.19 15.31 14.09
N LEU A 26 0.82 14.25 13.57
CA LEU A 26 1.66 14.31 12.36
C LEU A 26 0.84 13.89 11.14
N ILE A 27 0.41 14.87 10.34
CA ILE A 27 -0.42 14.63 9.14
C ILE A 27 0.16 13.55 8.19
N GLY A 28 1.48 13.47 8.04
CA GLY A 28 2.14 12.45 7.23
C GLY A 28 2.01 11.02 7.80
N TYR A 29 1.97 10.87 9.12
CA TYR A 29 1.73 9.57 9.77
C TYR A 29 0.26 9.16 9.61
N THR A 30 -0.67 10.08 9.85
CA THR A 30 -2.11 9.85 9.69
C THR A 30 -2.46 9.49 8.24
N LEU A 31 -1.89 10.20 7.26
CA LEU A 31 -2.02 9.87 5.84
C LEU A 31 -1.42 8.49 5.50
N ARG A 32 -0.27 8.13 6.09
CA ARG A 32 0.32 6.78 5.91
C ARG A 32 -0.54 5.68 6.53
N ARG A 33 -1.15 5.91 7.69
CA ARG A 33 -2.11 4.98 8.33
C ARG A 33 -3.34 4.78 7.44
N ALA A 34 -3.93 5.87 6.95
CA ALA A 34 -5.07 5.83 6.04
C ALA A 34 -4.72 5.09 4.73
N GLN A 35 -3.60 5.41 4.10
CA GLN A 35 -3.13 4.75 2.87
C GLN A 35 -2.92 3.24 3.09
N VAL A 36 -2.32 2.82 4.20
CA VAL A 36 -2.16 1.39 4.51
C VAL A 36 -3.49 0.69 4.76
N ALA A 37 -4.45 1.33 5.43
CA ALA A 37 -5.79 0.77 5.64
C ALA A 37 -6.52 0.58 4.29
N VAL A 38 -6.58 1.62 3.46
CA VAL A 38 -7.18 1.58 2.12
C VAL A 38 -6.50 0.55 1.22
N SER A 39 -5.17 0.41 1.29
CA SER A 39 -4.45 -0.65 0.54
C SER A 39 -4.82 -2.06 0.96
N ARG A 40 -5.09 -2.32 2.25
CA ARG A 40 -5.54 -3.64 2.73
C ARG A 40 -6.95 -3.95 2.23
N SER A 41 -7.89 -3.03 2.46
CA SER A 41 -9.27 -3.20 1.99
C SER A 41 -9.36 -3.34 0.47
N PHE A 42 -8.47 -2.69 -0.30
CA PHE A 42 -8.41 -2.93 -1.74
C PHE A 42 -7.96 -4.34 -2.09
N VAL A 43 -6.92 -4.88 -1.44
CA VAL A 43 -6.47 -6.26 -1.69
C VAL A 43 -7.56 -7.28 -1.33
N GLU A 44 -8.34 -7.01 -0.28
CA GLU A 44 -9.49 -7.82 0.11
C GLU A 44 -10.64 -7.73 -0.92
N LEU A 45 -10.98 -6.53 -1.39
CA LEU A 45 -12.07 -6.30 -2.35
C LEU A 45 -11.76 -6.80 -3.78
N PHE A 46 -10.48 -6.81 -4.18
CA PHE A 46 -10.02 -7.21 -5.51
C PHE A 46 -9.32 -8.58 -5.50
N ALA A 47 -9.50 -9.38 -4.44
CA ALA A 47 -8.84 -10.68 -4.26
C ALA A 47 -9.08 -11.63 -5.43
N ASP A 48 -10.35 -11.82 -5.84
CA ASP A 48 -10.75 -12.71 -6.94
C ASP A 48 -10.20 -12.30 -8.31
N LEU A 49 -9.78 -11.03 -8.46
CA LEU A 49 -9.17 -10.50 -9.67
C LEU A 49 -7.63 -10.53 -9.61
N GLU A 50 -7.03 -10.82 -8.46
CA GLU A 50 -5.59 -10.76 -8.21
C GLU A 50 -4.93 -9.42 -8.61
N VAL A 51 -5.69 -8.32 -8.65
CA VAL A 51 -5.20 -7.00 -9.10
C VAL A 51 -4.66 -6.18 -7.92
N ARG A 52 -3.47 -5.60 -8.09
CA ARG A 52 -2.89 -4.64 -7.13
C ARG A 52 -3.30 -3.21 -7.45
N GLN A 53 -3.38 -2.34 -6.44
CA GLN A 53 -3.66 -0.90 -6.63
C GLN A 53 -2.75 -0.22 -7.67
N SER A 54 -1.47 -0.61 -7.70
CA SER A 54 -0.49 -0.09 -8.67
C SER A 54 -0.79 -0.54 -10.11
N GLN A 55 -1.34 -1.75 -10.29
CA GLN A 55 -1.76 -2.26 -11.60
C GLN A 55 -3.01 -1.54 -12.08
N LEU A 56 -4.01 -1.34 -11.22
CA LEU A 56 -5.19 -0.54 -11.53
C LEU A 56 -4.79 0.88 -11.97
N GLY A 57 -3.94 1.57 -11.19
CA GLY A 57 -3.47 2.92 -11.54
C GLY A 57 -2.71 3.00 -12.87
N VAL A 58 -1.96 1.95 -13.24
CA VAL A 58 -1.33 1.86 -14.56
C VAL A 58 -2.36 1.71 -15.68
N LEU A 59 -3.33 0.79 -15.52
CA LEU A 59 -4.38 0.56 -16.51
C LEU A 59 -5.23 1.82 -16.74
N THR A 60 -5.68 2.50 -15.67
CA THR A 60 -6.46 3.74 -15.76
C THR A 60 -5.71 4.87 -16.48
N VAL A 61 -4.38 5.00 -16.28
CA VAL A 61 -3.59 6.01 -17.00
C VAL A 61 -3.38 5.64 -18.47
N ILE A 62 -3.24 4.36 -18.81
CA ILE A 62 -3.13 3.90 -20.20
C ILE A 62 -4.46 4.12 -20.94
N GLU A 63 -5.58 3.77 -20.31
CA GLU A 63 -6.94 4.01 -20.82
C GLU A 63 -7.20 5.49 -21.09
N GLY A 64 -6.93 6.36 -20.11
CA GLY A 64 -7.13 7.81 -20.22
C GLY A 64 -6.07 8.55 -21.04
N SER A 65 -4.98 7.90 -21.46
CA SER A 65 -3.91 8.51 -22.26
C SER A 65 -3.17 7.47 -23.13
N PRO A 66 -3.80 6.97 -24.21
CA PRO A 66 -3.18 6.00 -25.11
C PRO A 66 -1.88 6.54 -25.74
N GLY A 67 -0.90 5.65 -25.92
CA GLY A 67 0.40 5.99 -26.55
C GLY A 67 1.44 6.62 -25.61
N LEU A 68 1.15 6.81 -24.32
CA LEU A 68 2.17 7.17 -23.34
C LEU A 68 3.24 6.08 -23.22
N ARG A 69 4.51 6.50 -23.11
CA ARG A 69 5.62 5.57 -22.86
C ARG A 69 5.56 5.06 -21.41
N PRO A 70 6.00 3.83 -21.10
CA PRO A 70 6.01 3.29 -19.74
C PRO A 70 6.62 4.21 -18.67
N SER A 71 7.71 4.92 -19.00
CA SER A 71 8.33 5.88 -18.07
C SER A 71 7.46 7.10 -17.75
N GLN A 72 6.56 7.49 -18.65
CA GLN A 72 5.59 8.59 -18.43
C GLN A 72 4.44 8.10 -17.56
N VAL A 73 3.90 6.90 -17.84
CA VAL A 73 2.87 6.25 -17.01
C VAL A 73 3.37 6.10 -15.57
N GLY A 74 4.56 5.52 -15.36
CA GLY A 74 5.14 5.37 -14.02
C GLY A 74 5.34 6.69 -13.29
N ALA A 75 5.78 7.75 -13.99
CA ALA A 75 5.94 9.08 -13.41
C ALA A 75 4.60 9.70 -12.97
N ALA A 76 3.53 9.54 -13.76
CA ALA A 76 2.20 10.10 -13.48
C ALA A 76 1.59 9.56 -12.16
N ILE A 77 1.90 8.32 -11.79
CA ILE A 77 1.38 7.64 -10.59
C ILE A 77 2.42 7.45 -9.48
N GLY A 78 3.58 8.11 -9.58
CA GLY A 78 4.63 8.05 -8.55
C GLY A 78 5.38 6.72 -8.43
N ILE A 79 5.32 5.85 -9.43
CA ILE A 79 6.07 4.59 -9.47
C ILE A 79 7.48 4.84 -10.04
N LYS A 80 8.49 4.31 -9.34
CA LYS A 80 9.89 4.35 -9.80
C LYS A 80 10.02 3.70 -11.18
N ARG A 81 10.75 4.34 -12.11
CA ARG A 81 10.97 3.83 -13.47
C ARG A 81 11.52 2.40 -13.54
N ALA A 82 12.28 1.94 -12.55
CA ALA A 82 12.75 0.55 -12.48
C ALA A 82 11.63 -0.48 -12.26
N ASN A 83 10.49 -0.05 -11.70
CA ASN A 83 9.39 -0.94 -11.31
C ASN A 83 8.26 -0.98 -12.36
N ILE A 84 8.22 -0.04 -13.32
CA ILE A 84 7.09 0.04 -14.27
C ILE A 84 7.15 -1.06 -15.34
N GLY A 85 8.35 -1.42 -15.81
CA GLY A 85 8.53 -2.55 -16.74
C GLY A 85 8.00 -3.86 -16.15
N PRO A 86 8.56 -4.35 -15.02
CA PRO A 86 8.08 -5.58 -14.37
C PRO A 86 6.59 -5.58 -13.99
N LEU A 87 5.98 -4.41 -13.79
CA LEU A 87 4.55 -4.28 -13.53
C LEU A 87 3.74 -4.46 -14.82
N LEU A 88 4.17 -3.87 -15.94
CA LEU A 88 3.58 -4.09 -17.26
C LEU A 88 3.77 -5.53 -17.74
N ASP A 89 4.96 -6.10 -17.58
CA ASP A 89 5.25 -7.51 -17.91
C ASP A 89 4.27 -8.45 -17.16
N ALA A 90 3.98 -8.15 -15.89
CA ALA A 90 3.02 -8.90 -15.06
C ALA A 90 1.53 -8.58 -15.36
N LEU A 91 1.24 -7.58 -16.18
CA LEU A 91 -0.10 -7.30 -16.72
C LEU A 91 -0.28 -7.95 -18.09
N GLU A 92 0.76 -7.97 -18.94
CA GLU A 92 0.75 -8.61 -20.26
C GLU A 92 0.77 -10.15 -20.18
N ALA A 93 1.30 -10.71 -19.09
CA ALA A 93 1.32 -12.16 -18.84
C ALA A 93 -0.02 -12.75 -18.32
N ARG A 94 -1.13 -12.00 -18.39
CA ARG A 94 -2.45 -12.36 -17.85
C ARG A 94 -3.54 -12.34 -18.92
#